data_AF-A0A524NDM9-F1
#
_entry.id   AF-A0A524NDM9-F1
#
_cell.length_a   1.000
_cell.length_b   1.000
_cell.length_c   1.000
_cell.angle_alpha   90.00
_cell.angle_beta   90.00
_cell.angle_gamma   90.00
#
_symmetry.space_group_name_H-M   'P 1'
#
loop_
_entity.id
_entity.type
_entity.pdbx_description
1 polymer ?
#
loop_
_entity_poly.entity_id
_entity_poly.type
_entity_poly.pdbx_seq_one_letter_code
_entity_poly.pdbx_strand_id
1 'polypeptide(L)' 'MLFRDRILPAAHDRVSSVRAAFETGEVGFDSLIDAERDLRNDDLGYQVAMAGRSRRRAELDRALGDMPVLQGEEVIR' A
#
# COMPACT_ATOMS: atom_id res chain seq x y z
N MET A 1 -8.22 3.99 6.06
CA MET A 1 -7.20 3.17 6.73
C MET A 1 -5.97 4.03 6.97
N LEU A 2 -5.25 3.89 8.09
CA LEU A 2 -4.11 4.76 8.46
C LEU A 2 -3.11 4.99 7.31
N PHE A 3 -2.74 3.93 6.58
CA PHE A 3 -1.86 4.04 5.42
C PHE A 3 -2.42 4.95 4.32
N ARG A 4 -3.59 4.59 3.79
CA ARG A 4 -4.26 5.32 2.69
C ARG A 4 -4.60 6.76 3.06
N ASP A 5 -5.02 7.00 4.30
CA ASP A 5 -5.61 8.28 4.68
C ASP A 5 -4.57 9.26 5.23
N ARG A 6 -3.37 8.78 5.61
CA ARG A 6 -2.36 9.62 6.27
C ARG A 6 -0.94 9.35 5.83
N ILE A 7 -0.48 8.09 5.83
CA ILE A 7 0.93 7.77 5.56
C ILE A 7 1.28 8.04 4.09
N LEU A 8 0.51 7.47 3.14
CA LEU A 8 0.79 7.64 1.71
C LEU A 8 0.69 9.09 1.24
N PRO A 9 -0.35 9.87 1.61
CA PRO A 9 -0.38 11.30 1.28
C PRO A 9 0.84 12.06 1.79
N ALA A 10 1.25 11.84 3.05
CA ALA A 10 2.42 12.51 3.62
C ALA A 10 3.73 12.10 2.92
N ALA A 11 3.86 10.83 2.53
CA ALA A 11 5.02 10.36 1.77
C ALA A 11 5.09 10.98 0.37
N HIS A 12 3.94 11.13 -0.31
CA HIS A 12 3.88 11.86 -1.59
C HIS A 12 4.25 13.33 -1.44
N ASP A 13 3.73 14.01 -0.43
CA ASP A 13 4.07 15.42 -0.16
C ASP A 13 5.59 15.57 0.11
N ARG A 14 6.18 14.61 0.83
CA ARG A 14 7.63 14.57 1.07
C ARG A 14 8.42 14.45 -0.22
N VAL A 15 8.07 13.51 -1.10
CA VAL A 15 8.74 13.36 -2.41
C VAL A 15 8.61 14.64 -3.23
N SER A 16 7.42 15.25 -3.27
CA SER A 16 7.20 16.52 -3.97
C SER A 16 8.08 17.65 -3.41
N SER A 17 8.19 17.75 -2.09
CA SER A 17 9.02 18.77 -1.44
C SER A 17 10.50 18.56 -1.70
N VAL A 18 11.00 17.33 -1.59
CA VAL A 18 12.42 17.00 -1.82
C VAL A 18 12.78 17.20 -3.30
N ARG A 19 11.87 16.86 -4.21
CA ARG A 19 12.04 17.12 -5.65
C ARG A 19 12.20 18.61 -5.94
N ALA A 20 11.36 19.46 -5.34
CA ALA A 20 11.47 20.91 -5.51
C ALA A 20 12.81 21.44 -4.96
N ALA A 21 13.24 20.98 -3.78
CA ALA A 21 14.53 21.36 -3.20
C ALA A 21 15.73 20.87 -4.03
N PHE A 22 15.62 19.70 -4.67
CA PHE A 22 16.65 19.19 -5.59
C PHE A 22 16.74 20.05 -6.85
N GLU A 23 15.59 20.44 -7.43
CA GLU A 23 15.53 21.30 -8.62
C GLU A 23 16.14 22.68 -8.40
N THR A 24 16.07 23.20 -7.17
CA THR A 24 16.72 24.47 -6.77
C THR A 24 18.17 24.30 -6.30
N GLY A 25 18.68 23.07 -6.25
CA GLY A 25 20.05 22.75 -5.79
C GLY A 25 20.25 22.84 -4.28
N GLU A 26 19.18 22.90 -3.49
CA GLU A 26 19.24 22.96 -2.02
C GLU A 26 19.61 21.60 -1.41
N VAL A 27 19.21 20.50 -2.06
CA VAL A 27 19.57 19.13 -1.66
C VAL A 27 20.19 18.36 -2.83
N GLY A 28 20.95 17.32 -2.50
CA GLY A 28 21.54 16.42 -3.48
C GLY A 28 20.54 15.41 -4.07
N PHE A 29 20.93 14.78 -5.18
CA PHE A 29 20.11 13.76 -5.86
C PHE A 29 19.87 12.52 -4.99
N ASP A 30 20.83 12.19 -4.11
CA ASP A 30 20.73 11.14 -3.10
C ASP A 30 19.50 11.33 -2.19
N SER A 31 19.21 12.58 -1.79
CA SER A 31 18.04 12.89 -0.97
C SER A 31 16.73 12.59 -1.70
N LEU A 32 16.68 12.83 -3.02
CA LEU A 32 15.52 12.50 -3.84
C LEU A 32 15.33 10.98 -3.96
N ILE A 33 16.40 10.24 -4.19
CA ILE A 33 16.36 8.78 -4.26
C ILE A 33 15.87 8.17 -2.94
N ASP A 34 16.34 8.68 -1.81
CA ASP A 34 15.90 8.22 -0.50
C ASP A 34 14.42 8.51 -0.27
N ALA A 35 13.93 9.71 -0.62
CA ALA A 35 12.52 10.04 -0.51
C ALA A 35 11.62 9.14 -1.38
N GLU A 36 12.02 8.85 -2.62
CA GLU A 36 11.29 7.93 -3.50
C GLU A 36 11.31 6.49 -2.97
N ARG A 37 12.43 6.06 -2.39
CA ARG A 37 12.55 4.74 -1.77
C ARG A 37 11.61 4.59 -0.58
N ASP A 38 11.55 5.61 0.27
CA ASP A 38 10.67 5.64 1.44
C ASP A 38 9.20 5.54 1.01
N LEU A 39 8.78 6.29 -0.02
CA LEU A 39 7.43 6.19 -0.58
C LEU A 39 7.10 4.76 -1.04
N ARG A 40 8.03 4.10 -1.74
CA ARG A 40 7.82 2.70 -2.20
C ARG A 40 7.74 1.71 -1.04
N ASN A 41 8.48 1.94 0.04
CA ASN A 41 8.39 1.13 1.24
C ASN A 41 7.03 1.30 1.93
N ASP A 42 6.51 2.52 2.00
CA ASP A 42 5.18 2.79 2.57
C ASP A 42 4.06 2.16 1.72
N ASP A 43 4.17 2.23 0.39
CA ASP A 43 3.25 1.54 -0.53
C ASP A 43 3.26 0.03 -0.32
N LEU A 44 4.44 -0.58 -0.20
CA LEU A 44 4.56 -2.00 0.10
C LEU A 44 3.93 -2.34 1.45
N GLY A 45 4.18 -1.52 2.48
CA GLY A 45 3.55 -1.66 3.80
C GLY A 45 2.02 -1.64 3.73
N TYR A 46 1.46 -0.74 2.92
CA TYR A 46 0.01 -0.68 2.68
C TYR A 46 -0.52 -1.98 2.04
N GLN A 47 0.15 -2.48 0.99
CA GLN A 47 -0.27 -3.71 0.32
C GLN A 47 -0.20 -4.94 1.25
N VAL A 48 0.86 -5.03 2.06
CA VAL A 48 0.99 -6.09 3.09
C VAL A 48 -0.14 -5.99 4.12
N ALA A 49 -0.48 -4.78 4.57
CA ALA A 49 -1.59 -4.58 5.50
C ALA A 49 -2.95 -4.98 4.90
N MET A 50 -3.17 -4.67 3.63
CA MET A 50 -4.37 -5.05 2.87
C MET A 50 -4.49 -6.58 2.72
N ALA A 51 -3.40 -7.23 2.31
CA ALA A 51 -3.33 -8.69 2.22
C ALA A 51 -3.58 -9.35 3.58
N GLY A 52 -2.97 -8.84 4.65
CA GLY A 52 -3.17 -9.31 6.01
C GLY A 52 -4.62 -9.15 6.49
N ARG A 53 -5.29 -8.04 6.14
CA ARG A 53 -6.72 -7.86 6.42
C ARG A 53 -7.58 -8.87 5.66
N SER A 54 -7.31 -9.09 4.37
CA SER A 54 -8.03 -10.06 3.54
C SER A 54 -7.90 -11.48 4.12
N ARG A 55 -6.67 -11.89 4.45
CA ARG A 55 -6.38 -13.18 5.07
C ARG A 55 -7.13 -13.37 6.40
N ARG A 56 -7.05 -12.39 7.31
CA ARG A 56 -7.77 -12.47 8.60
C ARG A 56 -9.28 -12.55 8.43
N ARG A 57 -9.83 -11.90 7.39
CA ARG A 57 -11.25 -12.01 7.08
C ARG A 57 -11.61 -13.43 6.64
N ALA A 58 -10.84 -14.02 5.73
CA ALA A 58 -11.05 -15.41 5.30
C ALA A 58 -10.88 -16.43 6.45
N GLU A 59 -9.91 -16.21 7.35
CA GLU A 59 -9.74 -17.03 8.56
C GLU A 59 -10.95 -16.94 9.49
N LEU A 60 -11.52 -15.74 9.67
CA LEU A 60 -12.75 -15.53 10.42
C LEU A 60 -13.96 -16.21 9.77
N ASP A 61 -14.16 -16.00 8.46
CA ASP A 61 -15.27 -16.60 7.72
C ASP A 61 -15.20 -18.14 7.80
N ARG A 62 -14.00 -18.73 7.70
CA ARG A 62 -13.80 -20.17 7.92
C ARG A 62 -14.17 -20.60 9.34
N ALA A 63 -13.74 -19.86 10.38
CA ALA A 63 -14.02 -20.21 11.77
C ALA A 63 -15.52 -20.14 12.11
N LEU A 64 -16.27 -19.27 11.41
CA LEU A 64 -17.72 -19.15 11.54
C LEU A 64 -18.50 -20.17 10.71
N GLY A 65 -17.83 -20.94 9.85
CA GLY A 65 -18.48 -21.86 8.91
C GLY A 65 -19.07 -21.17 7.67
N ASP A 66 -18.86 -19.86 7.52
CA ASP A 66 -19.36 -19.00 6.46
C ASP A 66 -18.40 -18.95 5.25
N MET A 67 -17.67 -20.04 4.96
CA MET A 67 -16.79 -20.03 3.79
C MET A 67 -17.64 -19.82 2.53
N PRO A 68 -17.44 -18.71 1.79
CA PRO A 68 -18.06 -18.57 0.49
C PRO A 68 -17.52 -19.73 -0.34
N VAL A 69 -18.41 -20.67 -0.67
CA VAL A 69 -18.13 -21.63 -1.75
C VAL A 69 -17.80 -20.76 -2.94
N LEU A 70 -16.57 -20.87 -3.44
CA LEU A 70 -16.24 -20.34 -4.76
C LEU A 70 -17.26 -20.99 -5.69
N GLN A 71 -18.32 -20.27 -6.07
CA GLN A 71 -19.18 -20.64 -7.19
C GLN A 71 -18.28 -20.53 -8.42
N GLY A 72 -17.46 -21.56 -8.62
CA GLY A 72 -16.89 -21.85 -9.92
C GLY A 72 -18.07 -22.00 -10.86
N GLU A 73 -18.06 -21.21 -11.91
CA GLU A 73 -19.06 -21.14 -12.96
C GLU A 73 -19.70 -22.50 -13.22
N GLU A 74 -21.03 -22.54 -13.10
CA GLU A 74 -21.87 -23.45 -13.87
C GLU A 74 -21.59 -23.18 -15.35
N VAL A 75 -20.54 -23.82 -15.89
CA VAL A 75 -20.37 -23.95 -17.32
C VAL A 75 -21.34 -25.05 -17.76
N ILE A 76 -22.51 -24.60 -18.17
CA ILE A 76 -23.56 -25.34 -18.87
C ILE A 76 -22.93 -26.35 -19.86
N ARG A 77 -23.25 -27.63 -19.68
CA ARG A 77 -23.30 -28.58 -20.80
C ARG A 77 -24.28 -29.72 -20.53
#